data_AF-A0A355CKX6-F1
#
_entry.id   AF-A0A355CKX6-F1
#
_cell.length_a   1.000
_cell.length_b   1.000
_cell.length_c   1.000
_cell.angle_alpha   90.00
_cell.angle_beta   90.00
_cell.angle_gamma   90.00
#
_symmetry.space_group_name_H-M   'P 1'
#
loop_
_entity.id
_entity.type
_entity.pdbx_description
1 polymer ?
#
loop_
_entity_poly.entity_id
_entity_poly.type
_entity_poly.pdbx_seq_one_letter_code
_entity_poly.pdbx_strand_id
1 'polypeptide(L)'
;MQESSWPENNARSELNLEIPDLAQEEDKSSMSNSHQGKVFAIPPGDREFDIETKAELPVSVSVPGSASFPQNLYQGRRAKAAVVLSVIWGGTIALHLVSWGAWAVWGLTGLLWMHAWRVVFASPKPVPSPLEDENPEDWPYVSLLVAAKNEEAVIARLVKSICNLDYPIDRYELWAIDDDSTDSTPLILEQLTKQYPQLKVFRRGANASGGKSGALNQVLPLTRGEFVAVFDADATVTADLLRRVLPVFENSLVGAVQVRKAIANAPLNFWTRSQAAEMALDSFFQQQRTAIGGIGELRGNGQFMRRKALESCGGWNEETITDDLDLTVRLHLDQWDIEFLAFPAVSEEGVTNAKALWHQRNRWAEGGYQRYLDYWRLIFRNRMGTGKTWDLFGFWVTQYLLPTVALPDFLMSIVLRRMPIASPLTVMTVTLSVVGIFVGLRRTRKETTKFDLMRVLATLLETIQATVYMLHWLLVGMVTARISVRPKRLKWVKTVHRGTD
;
A
#
# COMPACT_ATOMS: atom_id res chain seq x y z
N MET A 1 -29.58 -76.35 -18.10
CA MET A 1 -28.40 -76.85 -17.37
C MET A 1 -28.05 -75.78 -16.35
N GLN A 2 -28.36 -76.09 -15.09
CA GLN A 2 -27.98 -75.46 -13.81
C GLN A 2 -27.84 -73.93 -13.68
N GLU A 3 -28.86 -73.37 -13.04
CA GLU A 3 -28.84 -72.53 -11.82
C GLU A 3 -27.50 -71.99 -11.30
N SER A 4 -27.49 -70.69 -11.03
CA SER A 4 -26.76 -70.08 -9.91
C SER A 4 -27.63 -68.96 -9.35
N SER A 5 -28.02 -69.12 -8.09
CA SER A 5 -29.04 -68.39 -7.35
C SER A 5 -28.45 -67.43 -6.30
N TRP A 6 -29.31 -66.53 -5.81
CA TRP A 6 -29.27 -65.70 -4.58
C TRP A 6 -28.65 -64.28 -4.66
N PRO A 7 -29.15 -63.31 -3.86
CA PRO A 7 -30.55 -62.85 -3.81
C PRO A 7 -30.69 -61.31 -3.79
N GLU A 8 -31.86 -60.82 -4.23
CA GLU A 8 -32.38 -59.52 -3.80
C GLU A 8 -32.62 -59.56 -2.29
N ASN A 9 -32.10 -58.60 -1.55
CA ASN A 9 -32.52 -58.39 -0.16
C ASN A 9 -32.75 -56.90 0.12
N ASN A 10 -34.02 -56.61 0.38
CA ASN A 10 -34.53 -55.40 1.02
C ASN A 10 -33.90 -55.27 2.42
N ALA A 11 -33.16 -54.19 2.65
CA ALA A 11 -32.95 -53.67 3.99
C ALA A 11 -32.79 -52.15 3.90
N ARG A 12 -33.92 -51.45 4.12
CA ARG A 12 -33.92 -50.08 4.60
C ARG A 12 -33.23 -50.07 5.96
N SER A 13 -32.02 -49.54 6.03
CA SER A 13 -31.42 -49.08 7.28
C SER A 13 -31.13 -47.59 7.16
N GLU A 14 -31.63 -46.89 8.16
CA GLU A 14 -31.60 -45.46 8.43
C GLU A 14 -30.21 -44.84 8.24
N LEU A 15 -30.16 -43.79 7.42
CA LEU A 15 -29.12 -42.77 7.48
C LEU A 15 -29.84 -41.47 7.82
N ASN A 16 -29.98 -41.25 9.13
CA ASN A 16 -30.38 -39.97 9.72
C ASN A 16 -29.34 -38.91 9.32
N LEU A 17 -29.68 -38.12 8.30
CA LEU A 17 -29.11 -36.79 8.09
C LEU A 17 -30.15 -35.80 8.62
N GLU A 18 -30.08 -35.52 9.91
CA GLU A 18 -30.77 -34.38 10.51
C GLU A 18 -30.27 -33.11 9.81
N ILE A 19 -31.20 -32.40 9.18
CA ILE A 19 -31.04 -31.03 8.72
C ILE A 19 -31.36 -30.15 9.94
N PRO A 20 -30.41 -29.42 10.54
CA PRO A 20 -30.76 -28.48 11.58
C PRO A 20 -31.45 -27.26 10.96
N ASP A 21 -32.60 -26.96 11.55
CA ASP A 21 -33.50 -25.85 11.26
C ASP A 21 -32.81 -24.49 11.15
N LEU A 22 -33.44 -23.63 10.34
CA LEU A 22 -33.22 -22.19 10.25
C LEU A 22 -33.36 -21.56 11.65
N ALA A 23 -32.25 -21.39 12.34
CA ALA A 23 -32.18 -20.60 13.57
C ALA A 23 -32.08 -19.11 13.22
N GLN A 24 -32.99 -18.35 13.83
CA GLN A 24 -33.15 -16.90 13.73
C GLN A 24 -31.85 -16.15 14.05
N GLU A 25 -31.59 -15.08 13.30
CA GLU A 25 -30.56 -14.08 13.62
C GLU A 25 -30.90 -13.43 14.96
N GLU A 26 -30.24 -13.90 16.03
CA GLU A 26 -30.18 -13.16 17.29
C GLU A 26 -29.13 -12.04 17.19
N ASP A 27 -29.62 -10.83 17.39
CA ASP A 27 -28.90 -9.58 17.60
C ASP A 27 -27.87 -9.72 18.73
N LYS A 28 -26.60 -9.89 18.37
CA LYS A 28 -25.45 -9.71 19.29
C LYS A 28 -24.83 -8.34 19.08
N SER A 29 -25.60 -7.30 19.34
CA SER A 29 -25.04 -6.01 19.77
C SER A 29 -24.73 -6.07 21.27
N SER A 30 -23.56 -5.56 21.66
CA SER A 30 -23.01 -5.47 23.03
C SER A 30 -22.30 -6.70 23.63
N MET A 31 -21.07 -6.97 23.17
CA MET A 31 -20.00 -7.46 24.06
C MET A 31 -18.70 -6.73 23.70
N SER A 32 -18.18 -5.92 24.64
CA SER A 32 -16.89 -5.26 24.48
C SER A 32 -15.78 -6.33 24.55
N ASN A 33 -15.09 -6.55 23.44
CA ASN A 33 -13.87 -7.34 23.42
C ASN A 33 -12.71 -6.45 23.89
N SER A 34 -12.36 -6.53 25.17
CA SER A 34 -11.08 -6.02 25.65
C SER A 34 -9.95 -6.87 25.08
N HIS A 35 -9.39 -6.47 23.94
CA HIS A 35 -8.17 -7.06 23.38
C HIS A 35 -6.96 -6.67 24.24
N GLN A 36 -6.66 -7.45 25.27
CA GLN A 36 -5.49 -7.24 26.12
C GLN A 36 -4.20 -7.65 25.38
N GLY A 37 -3.46 -6.66 24.85
CA GLY A 37 -2.03 -6.81 24.58
C GLY A 37 -1.22 -6.47 25.83
N LYS A 38 -0.01 -7.02 25.94
CA LYS A 38 0.89 -6.74 27.08
C LYS A 38 2.02 -5.82 26.63
N VAL A 39 2.24 -4.74 27.40
CA VAL A 39 3.42 -3.88 27.27
C VAL A 39 4.54 -4.53 28.09
N PHE A 40 5.65 -4.89 27.46
CA PHE A 40 6.69 -5.69 28.12
C PHE A 40 7.81 -4.86 28.77
N ALA A 41 7.91 -3.57 28.48
CA ALA A 41 8.89 -2.69 29.13
C ALA A 41 8.46 -1.22 29.08
N ILE A 42 8.44 -0.56 30.24
CA ILE A 42 8.42 0.90 30.39
C ILE A 42 9.71 1.23 31.17
N PRO A 43 10.51 2.24 30.77
CA PRO A 43 11.71 2.62 31.50
C PRO A 43 11.39 2.91 32.97
N PRO A 44 12.24 2.51 33.93
CA PRO A 44 12.03 2.83 35.34
C PRO A 44 12.18 4.34 35.55
N GLY A 45 11.05 5.06 35.55
CA GLY A 45 10.97 6.52 35.66
C GLY A 45 9.63 7.10 35.21
N ASP A 46 8.93 6.45 34.28
CA ASP A 46 7.62 6.88 33.77
C ASP A 46 6.48 6.41 34.70
N ARG A 47 6.32 7.04 35.87
CA ARG A 47 5.24 6.76 36.84
C ARG A 47 3.85 7.27 36.45
N GLU A 48 3.62 7.61 35.17
CA GLU A 48 2.29 8.04 34.67
C GLU A 48 1.56 6.98 33.85
N PHE A 49 2.17 5.82 33.57
CA PHE A 49 1.48 4.72 32.87
C PHE A 49 0.72 3.83 33.87
N ASP A 50 -0.33 4.38 34.46
CA ASP A 50 -1.36 3.56 35.12
C ASP A 50 -2.38 3.13 34.06
N ILE A 51 -2.27 1.88 33.61
CA ILE A 51 -3.12 1.30 32.55
C ILE A 51 -4.58 1.13 33.03
N GLU A 52 -4.87 1.29 34.32
CA GLU A 52 -6.19 1.04 34.91
C GLU A 52 -7.18 2.23 34.86
N THR A 53 -6.82 3.42 34.35
CA THR A 53 -7.73 4.60 34.40
C THR A 53 -8.10 5.28 33.08
N LYS A 54 -7.93 4.65 31.92
CA LYS A 54 -8.61 5.10 30.68
C LYS A 54 -9.59 4.06 30.17
N ALA A 55 -10.67 3.89 30.93
CA ALA A 55 -11.91 3.36 30.39
C ALA A 55 -12.46 4.31 29.31
N GLU A 56 -12.70 3.75 28.13
CA GLU A 56 -13.62 4.19 27.08
C GLU A 56 -13.86 5.70 26.93
N LEU A 57 -13.10 6.33 26.03
CA LEU A 57 -13.61 7.47 25.27
C LEU A 57 -13.29 7.25 23.78
N PRO A 58 -14.28 6.94 22.93
CA PRO A 58 -14.09 7.07 21.49
C PRO A 58 -13.93 8.56 21.20
N VAL A 59 -12.69 9.03 21.07
CA VAL A 59 -12.42 10.40 20.63
C VAL A 59 -12.77 10.46 19.15
N SER A 60 -14.05 10.71 18.86
CA SER A 60 -14.48 11.12 17.53
C SER A 60 -14.07 12.59 17.35
N VAL A 61 -12.87 12.79 16.78
CA VAL A 61 -12.45 14.12 16.34
C VAL A 61 -13.30 14.48 15.12
N SER A 62 -14.39 15.22 15.34
CA SER A 62 -15.16 15.82 14.27
C SER A 62 -14.45 17.08 13.79
N VAL A 63 -13.65 16.95 12.74
CA VAL A 63 -13.17 18.09 11.96
C VAL A 63 -14.34 18.56 11.09
N PRO A 64 -14.71 19.86 11.07
CA PRO A 64 -15.75 20.36 10.19
C PRO A 64 -15.42 20.04 8.72
N GLY A 65 -16.25 19.21 8.07
CA GLY A 65 -16.02 18.76 6.70
C GLY A 65 -15.32 17.40 6.54
N SER A 66 -14.99 16.71 7.64
CA SER A 66 -14.32 15.41 7.53
C SER A 66 -15.19 14.36 6.83
N ALA A 67 -14.54 13.45 6.11
CA ALA A 67 -15.19 12.32 5.49
C ALA A 67 -15.51 11.27 6.55
N SER A 68 -16.78 11.17 6.96
CA SER A 68 -17.24 9.97 7.65
C SER A 68 -17.12 8.77 6.71
N PHE A 69 -16.31 7.78 7.06
CA PHE A 69 -16.16 6.53 6.31
C PHE A 69 -16.96 5.42 7.01
N PRO A 70 -18.25 5.23 6.67
CA PRO A 70 -19.05 4.21 7.32
C PRO A 70 -18.48 2.81 7.03
N GLN A 71 -18.51 1.93 8.03
CA GLN A 71 -17.90 0.59 7.92
C GLN A 71 -18.53 -0.27 6.80
N ASN A 72 -19.76 0.03 6.38
CA ASN A 72 -20.43 -0.68 5.27
C ASN A 72 -19.79 -0.44 3.90
N LEU A 73 -18.88 0.54 3.75
CA LEU A 73 -18.17 0.78 2.49
C LEU A 73 -17.42 -0.45 1.98
N TYR A 74 -16.90 -1.27 2.90
CA TYR A 74 -16.02 -2.41 2.62
C TYR A 74 -16.79 -3.69 2.22
N GLN A 75 -18.12 -3.68 2.34
CA GLN A 75 -18.95 -4.83 2.03
C GLN A 75 -19.20 -4.98 0.52
N GLY A 76 -19.53 -6.22 0.11
CA GLY A 76 -19.99 -6.50 -1.25
C GLY A 76 -18.94 -6.35 -2.35
N ARG A 77 -17.63 -6.31 -2.03
CA ARG A 77 -16.53 -6.14 -3.01
C ARG A 77 -16.61 -7.12 -4.18
N ARG A 78 -17.02 -8.38 -3.93
CA ARG A 78 -17.19 -9.40 -4.99
C ARG A 78 -18.27 -9.00 -6.00
N ALA A 79 -19.45 -8.63 -5.52
CA ALA A 79 -20.56 -8.21 -6.38
C ALA A 79 -20.20 -6.93 -7.15
N LYS A 80 -19.59 -5.96 -6.47
CA LYS A 80 -19.07 -4.74 -7.11
C LYS A 80 -18.07 -5.07 -8.22
N ALA A 81 -17.09 -5.94 -7.95
CA ALA A 81 -16.09 -6.35 -8.94
C ALA A 81 -16.71 -7.09 -10.12
N ALA A 82 -17.72 -7.95 -9.90
CA ALA A 82 -18.43 -8.64 -10.97
C ALA A 82 -19.19 -7.68 -11.88
N VAL A 83 -19.86 -6.67 -11.31
CA VAL A 83 -20.53 -5.61 -12.07
C VAL A 83 -19.50 -4.81 -12.88
N VAL A 84 -18.40 -4.37 -12.26
CA VAL A 84 -17.36 -3.60 -12.96
C VAL A 84 -16.73 -4.42 -14.09
N LEU A 85 -16.42 -5.69 -13.86
CA LEU A 85 -15.89 -6.58 -14.90
C LEU A 85 -16.87 -6.69 -16.08
N SER A 86 -18.15 -6.91 -15.80
CA SER A 86 -19.19 -7.06 -16.82
C SER A 86 -19.37 -5.77 -17.64
N VAL A 87 -19.33 -4.61 -16.98
CA VAL A 87 -19.40 -3.30 -17.64
C VAL A 87 -18.17 -3.07 -18.52
N ILE A 88 -16.97 -3.37 -18.03
CA ILE A 88 -15.73 -3.20 -18.80
C ILE A 88 -15.76 -4.13 -20.02
N TRP A 89 -16.06 -5.41 -19.85
CA TRP A 89 -16.04 -6.38 -20.95
C TRP A 89 -17.15 -6.12 -21.97
N GLY A 90 -18.38 -5.91 -21.50
CA GLY A 90 -19.51 -5.55 -22.36
C GLY A 90 -19.26 -4.23 -23.09
N GLY A 91 -18.70 -3.23 -22.41
CA GLY A 91 -18.31 -1.94 -22.99
C GLY A 91 -17.25 -2.07 -24.07
N THR A 92 -16.18 -2.85 -23.84
CA THR A 92 -15.14 -3.12 -24.86
C THR A 92 -15.73 -3.80 -26.09
N ILE A 93 -16.56 -4.83 -25.90
CA ILE A 93 -17.24 -5.51 -27.01
C ILE A 93 -18.15 -4.54 -27.76
N ALA A 94 -18.93 -3.72 -27.07
CA ALA A 94 -19.81 -2.73 -27.70
C ALA A 94 -19.02 -1.68 -28.50
N LEU A 95 -17.90 -1.18 -27.97
CA LEU A 95 -17.00 -0.24 -28.68
C LEU A 95 -16.44 -0.87 -29.97
N HIS A 96 -16.22 -2.17 -29.98
CA HIS A 96 -15.87 -2.87 -31.21
C HIS A 96 -17.02 -2.87 -32.24
N LEU A 97 -18.26 -3.03 -31.80
CA LEU A 97 -19.40 -3.19 -32.71
C LEU A 97 -19.92 -1.86 -33.30
N VAL A 98 -19.58 -0.72 -32.69
CA VAL A 98 -19.98 0.61 -33.17
C VAL A 98 -18.88 1.28 -34.01
N SER A 99 -19.29 2.00 -35.07
CA SER A 99 -18.35 2.63 -36.02
C SER A 99 -17.47 3.72 -35.40
N TRP A 100 -17.96 4.41 -34.37
CA TRP A 100 -17.24 5.48 -33.67
C TRP A 100 -16.39 4.99 -32.49
N GLY A 101 -16.41 3.69 -32.16
CA GLY A 101 -15.81 3.19 -30.92
C GLY A 101 -14.29 3.36 -30.85
N ALA A 102 -13.59 3.14 -31.97
CA ALA A 102 -12.16 3.42 -32.05
C ALA A 102 -11.84 4.91 -31.83
N TRP A 103 -12.64 5.82 -32.39
CA TRP A 103 -12.48 7.26 -32.21
C TRP A 103 -12.71 7.70 -30.76
N ALA A 104 -13.64 7.06 -30.05
CA ALA A 104 -13.82 7.31 -28.61
C ALA A 104 -12.58 6.91 -27.80
N VAL A 105 -11.97 5.76 -28.10
CA VAL A 105 -10.72 5.34 -27.43
C VAL A 105 -9.56 6.28 -27.75
N TRP A 106 -9.43 6.71 -29.01
CA TRP A 106 -8.44 7.73 -29.40
C TRP A 106 -8.66 9.06 -28.69
N GLY A 107 -9.91 9.52 -28.58
CA GLY A 107 -10.28 10.75 -27.86
C GLY A 107 -9.87 10.68 -26.38
N LEU A 108 -10.23 9.59 -25.69
CA LEU A 108 -9.81 9.36 -24.31
C LEU A 108 -8.29 9.32 -24.18
N THR A 109 -7.61 8.65 -25.11
CA THR A 109 -6.15 8.55 -25.13
C THR A 109 -5.50 9.93 -25.30
N GLY A 110 -6.06 10.79 -26.17
CA GLY A 110 -5.61 12.17 -26.34
C GLY A 110 -5.74 13.01 -25.06
N LEU A 111 -6.87 12.89 -24.35
CA LEU A 111 -7.08 13.56 -23.06
C LEU A 111 -6.07 13.08 -22.01
N LEU A 112 -5.82 11.77 -21.94
CA LEU A 112 -4.85 11.20 -21.01
C LEU A 112 -3.40 11.55 -21.37
N TRP A 113 -3.07 11.67 -22.67
CA TRP A 113 -1.77 12.18 -23.11
C TRP A 113 -1.53 13.62 -22.68
N MET A 114 -2.54 14.49 -22.78
CA MET A 114 -2.42 15.87 -22.30
C MET A 114 -2.15 15.91 -20.80
N HIS A 115 -2.84 15.08 -20.01
CA HIS A 115 -2.57 14.94 -18.58
C HIS A 115 -1.17 14.38 -18.32
N ALA A 116 -0.79 13.32 -19.02
CA ALA A 116 0.51 12.69 -18.87
C ALA A 116 1.66 13.63 -19.25
N TRP A 117 1.47 14.48 -20.27
CA TRP A 117 2.41 15.54 -20.62
C TRP A 117 2.57 16.52 -19.46
N ARG A 118 1.46 16.99 -18.87
CA ARG A 118 1.49 17.86 -17.69
C ARG A 118 2.24 17.23 -16.52
N VAL A 119 2.06 15.93 -16.29
CA VAL A 119 2.76 15.17 -15.26
C VAL A 119 4.25 15.07 -15.59
N VAL A 120 4.64 14.52 -16.75
CA VAL A 120 6.03 14.20 -17.10
C VAL A 120 6.94 15.43 -17.13
N PHE A 121 6.39 16.59 -17.49
CA PHE A 121 7.13 17.86 -17.56
C PHE A 121 6.95 18.74 -16.32
N ALA A 122 6.34 18.22 -15.24
CA ALA A 122 6.19 18.97 -14.00
C ALA A 122 7.54 19.21 -13.32
N SER A 123 7.81 20.46 -12.93
CA SER A 123 8.97 20.72 -12.08
C SER A 123 8.70 20.19 -10.68
N PRO A 124 9.58 19.35 -10.10
CA PRO A 124 9.44 18.94 -8.71
C PRO A 124 9.28 20.15 -7.78
N LYS A 125 8.45 20.00 -6.75
CA LYS A 125 8.37 21.00 -5.67
C LYS A 125 9.75 21.15 -5.01
N PRO A 126 10.13 22.37 -4.60
CA PRO A 126 11.35 22.57 -3.83
C PRO A 126 11.28 21.76 -2.54
N VAL A 127 12.36 21.06 -2.22
CA VAL A 127 12.47 20.33 -0.95
C VAL A 127 12.87 21.35 0.12
N PRO A 128 12.12 21.49 1.23
CA PRO A 128 12.50 22.38 2.30
C PRO A 128 13.87 22.03 2.88
N SER A 129 14.55 23.01 3.46
CA SER A 129 15.81 22.79 4.16
C SER A 129 15.60 21.84 5.35
N PRO A 130 16.57 20.97 5.66
CA PRO A 130 16.50 20.14 6.86
C PRO A 130 16.43 20.98 8.14
N LEU A 131 15.88 20.42 9.23
CA LEU A 131 15.87 21.06 10.54
C LEU A 131 17.31 21.37 11.02
N GLU A 132 17.58 22.64 11.25
CA GLU A 132 18.87 23.16 11.74
C GLU A 132 18.97 23.08 13.27
N ASP A 133 20.19 22.98 13.80
CA ASP A 133 20.49 22.79 15.23
C ASP A 133 20.13 23.99 16.13
N GLU A 134 19.55 25.06 15.60
CA GLU A 134 19.39 26.31 16.33
C GLU A 134 18.40 26.19 17.51
N ASN A 135 17.37 25.33 17.43
CA ASN A 135 16.43 25.07 18.54
C ASN A 135 15.86 23.62 18.53
N PRO A 136 16.63 22.60 18.94
CA PRO A 136 16.16 21.20 18.96
C PRO A 136 15.00 20.97 19.94
N GLU A 137 14.87 21.83 20.95
CA GLU A 137 13.77 21.82 21.92
C GLU A 137 12.41 22.25 21.32
N ASP A 138 12.39 22.87 20.15
CA ASP A 138 11.15 23.24 19.47
C ASP A 138 10.73 22.20 18.42
N TRP A 139 11.56 21.18 18.20
CA TRP A 139 11.26 20.16 17.20
C TRP A 139 10.06 19.29 17.63
N PRO A 140 9.21 18.87 16.68
CA PRO A 140 7.98 18.16 16.99
C PRO A 140 8.26 16.76 17.53
N TYR A 141 7.41 16.27 18.43
CA TYR A 141 7.53 14.90 18.91
C TYR A 141 7.05 13.90 17.84
N VAL A 142 7.80 12.81 17.60
CA VAL A 142 7.48 11.81 16.57
C VAL A 142 7.29 10.42 17.16
N SER A 143 6.21 9.73 16.79
CA SER A 143 6.01 8.31 17.14
C SER A 143 6.29 7.43 15.92
N LEU A 144 7.32 6.61 16.00
CA LEU A 144 7.74 5.69 14.94
C LEU A 144 7.18 4.31 15.24
N LEU A 145 6.53 3.67 14.27
CA LEU A 145 5.83 2.40 14.45
C LEU A 145 6.41 1.34 13.50
N VAL A 146 6.63 0.13 14.01
CA VAL A 146 6.95 -1.05 13.21
C VAL A 146 6.11 -2.23 13.66
N ALA A 147 5.32 -2.81 12.74
CA ALA A 147 4.65 -4.08 12.98
C ALA A 147 5.57 -5.22 12.52
N ALA A 148 5.79 -6.21 13.38
CA ALA A 148 6.69 -7.33 13.14
C ALA A 148 5.94 -8.67 13.33
N LYS A 149 6.15 -9.62 12.42
CA LYS A 149 5.68 -11.00 12.55
C LYS A 149 6.71 -11.96 11.97
N ASN A 150 7.46 -12.60 12.85
CA ASN A 150 8.59 -13.45 12.52
C ASN A 150 9.69 -12.71 11.74
N GLU A 151 10.28 -11.67 12.31
CA GLU A 151 11.27 -10.80 11.67
C GLU A 151 12.64 -10.83 12.35
N GLU A 152 13.01 -11.97 12.95
CA GLU A 152 14.25 -12.13 13.73
C GLU A 152 15.53 -11.77 12.94
N ALA A 153 15.51 -11.96 11.62
CA ALA A 153 16.64 -11.71 10.74
C ALA A 153 16.93 -10.21 10.51
N VAL A 154 15.95 -9.33 10.71
CA VAL A 154 16.04 -7.91 10.30
C VAL A 154 15.67 -6.91 11.39
N ILE A 155 14.81 -7.30 12.35
CA ILE A 155 14.24 -6.36 13.33
C ILE A 155 15.31 -5.64 14.16
N ALA A 156 16.40 -6.34 14.52
CA ALA A 156 17.49 -5.75 15.29
C ALA A 156 18.20 -4.62 14.53
N ARG A 157 18.37 -4.76 13.21
CA ARG A 157 19.01 -3.76 12.36
C ARG A 157 18.14 -2.51 12.26
N LEU A 158 16.82 -2.69 12.04
CA LEU A 158 15.87 -1.58 12.01
C LEU A 158 15.86 -0.79 13.31
N VAL A 159 15.71 -1.48 14.45
CA VAL A 159 15.67 -0.85 15.78
C VAL A 159 16.94 -0.04 16.01
N LYS A 160 18.12 -0.61 15.73
CA LYS A 160 19.39 0.12 15.82
C LYS A 160 19.43 1.34 14.89
N SER A 161 18.93 1.21 13.66
CA SER A 161 18.91 2.31 12.69
C SER A 161 18.02 3.48 13.16
N ILE A 162 16.86 3.18 13.74
CA ILE A 162 15.91 4.20 14.24
C ILE A 162 16.37 4.79 15.59
N CYS A 163 16.92 3.97 16.49
CA CYS A 163 17.36 4.47 17.79
C CYS A 163 18.67 5.28 17.73
N ASN A 164 19.32 5.36 16.57
CA ASN A 164 20.50 6.19 16.31
C ASN A 164 20.21 7.30 15.26
N LEU A 165 18.97 7.78 15.20
CA LEU A 165 18.63 8.95 14.39
C LEU A 165 19.33 10.20 14.96
N ASP A 166 19.71 11.11 14.08
CA ASP A 166 20.18 12.45 14.42
C ASP A 166 18.97 13.31 14.81
N TYR A 167 18.40 13.02 15.97
CA TYR A 167 17.21 13.66 16.52
C TYR A 167 17.23 13.52 18.05
N PRO A 168 16.79 14.53 18.83
CA PRO A 168 16.82 14.45 20.29
C PRO A 168 16.04 13.23 20.80
N ILE A 169 16.68 12.46 21.68
CA ILE A 169 16.15 11.17 22.17
C ILE A 169 14.82 11.31 22.92
N ASP A 170 14.58 12.47 23.51
CA ASP A 170 13.35 12.86 24.22
C ASP A 170 12.26 13.40 23.27
N ARG A 171 12.53 13.45 21.96
CA ARG A 171 11.60 13.96 20.92
C ARG A 171 11.06 12.89 20.01
N TYR A 172 11.37 11.62 20.26
CA TYR A 172 10.72 10.53 19.56
C TYR A 172 10.62 9.26 20.39
N GLU A 173 9.72 8.39 19.99
CA GLU A 173 9.61 7.04 20.52
C GLU A 173 9.48 6.04 19.37
N LEU A 174 10.04 4.85 19.55
CA LEU A 174 9.86 3.73 18.63
C LEU A 174 8.97 2.68 19.28
N TRP A 175 7.84 2.37 18.66
CA TRP A 175 7.00 1.24 19.03
C TRP A 175 7.20 0.07 18.09
N ALA A 176 7.76 -1.02 18.61
CA ALA A 176 7.80 -2.31 17.95
C ALA A 176 6.60 -3.15 18.39
N ILE A 177 5.71 -3.45 17.44
CA ILE A 177 4.51 -4.26 17.66
C ILE A 177 4.76 -5.70 17.19
N ASP A 178 4.96 -6.62 18.13
CA ASP A 178 5.06 -8.06 17.86
C ASP A 178 3.65 -8.66 17.67
N ASP A 179 3.33 -9.06 16.44
CA ASP A 179 2.06 -9.67 16.05
C ASP A 179 2.06 -11.20 16.28
N ASP A 180 2.34 -11.59 17.52
CA ASP A 180 2.44 -12.98 17.96
C ASP A 180 3.47 -13.78 17.14
N SER A 181 4.73 -13.36 17.19
CA SER A 181 5.81 -14.09 16.52
C SER A 181 6.11 -15.41 17.23
N THR A 182 6.44 -16.41 16.41
CA THR A 182 6.84 -17.77 16.80
C THR A 182 8.35 -17.97 16.76
N ASP A 183 9.10 -17.03 16.17
CA ASP A 183 10.56 -17.04 16.11
C ASP A 183 11.18 -16.19 17.25
N SER A 184 12.46 -15.84 17.15
CA SER A 184 13.19 -15.10 18.19
C SER A 184 12.90 -13.59 18.22
N THR A 185 12.02 -13.07 17.37
CA THR A 185 11.65 -11.64 17.31
C THR A 185 11.35 -11.02 18.68
N PRO A 186 10.44 -11.58 19.52
CA PRO A 186 10.13 -11.00 20.82
C PRO A 186 11.33 -10.98 21.77
N LEU A 187 12.19 -12.01 21.75
CA LEU A 187 13.39 -12.07 22.59
C LEU A 187 14.41 -11.01 22.18
N ILE A 188 14.59 -10.80 20.87
CA ILE A 188 15.47 -9.77 20.33
C ILE A 188 14.98 -8.38 20.74
N LEU A 189 13.67 -8.12 20.59
CA LEU A 189 13.07 -6.85 20.99
C LEU A 189 13.22 -6.59 22.49
N GLU A 190 12.97 -7.58 23.34
CA GLU A 190 13.16 -7.48 24.78
C GLU A 190 14.62 -7.12 25.14
N GLN A 191 15.60 -7.75 24.50
CA GLN A 191 17.01 -7.42 24.72
C GLN A 191 17.35 -5.98 24.31
N LEU A 192 16.78 -5.49 23.22
CA LEU A 192 17.02 -4.14 22.71
C LEU A 192 16.41 -3.05 23.60
N THR A 193 15.30 -3.33 24.30
CA THR A 193 14.72 -2.35 25.26
C THR A 193 15.67 -1.99 26.39
N LYS A 194 16.60 -2.89 26.74
CA LYS A 194 17.65 -2.63 27.74
C LYS A 194 18.72 -1.66 27.25
N GLN A 195 18.84 -1.49 25.93
CA GLN A 195 19.85 -0.64 25.29
C GLN A 195 19.28 0.71 24.84
N TYR A 196 18.00 0.75 24.48
CA TYR A 196 17.36 1.92 23.89
C TYR A 196 16.14 2.35 24.71
N PRO A 197 16.26 3.41 25.54
CA PRO A 197 15.15 3.85 26.41
C PRO A 197 13.93 4.37 25.64
N GLN A 198 14.12 4.83 24.40
CA GLN A 198 13.04 5.27 23.51
C GLN A 198 12.31 4.12 22.80
N LEU A 199 12.78 2.88 22.91
CA LEU A 199 12.12 1.68 22.35
C LEU A 199 11.05 1.16 23.30
N LYS A 200 9.82 1.06 22.79
CA LYS A 200 8.65 0.45 23.43
C LYS A 200 8.24 -0.79 22.65
N VAL A 201 7.93 -1.86 23.36
CA VAL A 201 7.52 -3.14 22.75
C VAL A 201 6.11 -3.49 23.19
N PHE A 202 5.23 -3.66 22.21
CA PHE A 202 3.85 -4.12 22.41
C PHE A 202 3.69 -5.48 21.77
N ARG A 203 3.30 -6.50 22.53
CA ARG A 203 3.02 -7.82 21.96
C ARG A 203 1.53 -8.11 21.99
N ARG A 204 1.03 -8.46 20.81
CA ARG A 204 -0.37 -8.79 20.56
C ARG A 204 -0.64 -10.23 21.00
N GLY A 205 -1.88 -10.50 21.42
CA GLY A 205 -2.31 -11.86 21.74
C GLY A 205 -2.52 -12.71 20.49
N ALA A 206 -2.44 -14.04 20.63
CA ALA A 206 -2.58 -15.00 19.53
C ALA A 206 -3.90 -14.89 18.75
N ASN A 207 -4.95 -14.38 19.38
CA ASN A 207 -6.28 -14.19 18.77
C ASN A 207 -6.48 -12.79 18.17
N ALA A 208 -5.42 -11.97 18.06
CA ALA A 208 -5.53 -10.63 17.49
C ALA A 208 -5.88 -10.68 15.99
N SER A 209 -6.79 -9.81 15.56
CA SER A 209 -7.25 -9.69 14.17
C SER A 209 -6.65 -8.47 13.46
N GLY A 210 -6.97 -8.29 12.17
CA GLY A 210 -6.63 -7.06 11.43
C GLY A 210 -5.19 -6.95 10.92
N GLY A 211 -4.31 -7.94 11.19
CA GLY A 211 -2.94 -7.97 10.69
C GLY A 211 -2.14 -6.69 11.02
N LYS A 212 -1.38 -6.16 10.05
CA LYS A 212 -0.59 -4.92 10.21
C LYS A 212 -1.46 -3.73 10.63
N SER A 213 -2.60 -3.49 9.98
CA SER A 213 -3.51 -2.39 10.35
C SER A 213 -3.96 -2.49 11.81
N GLY A 214 -4.37 -3.68 12.25
CA GLY A 214 -4.80 -3.90 13.63
C GLY A 214 -3.66 -3.73 14.64
N ALA A 215 -2.45 -4.13 14.28
CA ALA A 215 -1.26 -3.91 15.09
C ALA A 215 -0.97 -2.41 15.28
N LEU A 216 -1.04 -1.63 14.20
CA LEU A 216 -0.84 -0.18 14.23
C LEU A 216 -1.96 0.54 15.01
N ASN A 217 -3.22 0.15 14.80
CA ASN A 217 -4.39 0.71 15.50
C ASN A 217 -4.34 0.47 17.01
N GLN A 218 -3.87 -0.70 17.47
CA GLN A 218 -3.79 -1.01 18.91
C GLN A 218 -2.80 -0.12 19.65
N VAL A 219 -1.72 0.30 18.98
CA VAL A 219 -0.68 1.13 19.60
C VAL A 219 -0.90 2.63 19.37
N LEU A 220 -1.65 3.03 18.35
CA LEU A 220 -1.90 4.45 18.06
C LEU A 220 -2.39 5.27 19.27
N PRO A 221 -3.34 4.80 20.12
CA PRO A 221 -3.77 5.54 21.31
C PRO A 221 -2.70 5.65 22.41
N LEU A 222 -1.67 4.80 22.39
CA LEU A 222 -0.57 4.79 23.36
C LEU A 222 0.56 5.74 22.97
N THR A 223 0.54 6.24 21.74
CA THR A 223 1.61 7.05 21.15
C THR A 223 1.38 8.54 21.39
N ARG A 224 2.46 9.32 21.47
CA ARG A 224 2.41 10.75 21.87
C ARG A 224 2.72 11.74 20.75
N GLY A 225 3.35 11.29 19.67
CA GLY A 225 3.89 12.17 18.63
C GLY A 225 2.84 12.95 17.86
N GLU A 226 3.16 14.19 17.53
CA GLU A 226 2.39 15.00 16.58
C GLU A 226 2.42 14.35 15.18
N PHE A 227 3.54 13.73 14.85
CA PHE A 227 3.71 12.95 13.64
C PHE A 227 3.85 11.47 13.97
N VAL A 228 3.24 10.63 13.15
CA VAL A 228 3.28 9.18 13.26
C VAL A 228 3.92 8.62 12.00
N ALA A 229 4.98 7.83 12.14
CA ALA A 229 5.66 7.19 11.02
C ALA A 229 5.49 5.67 11.07
N VAL A 230 5.43 5.02 9.91
CA VAL A 230 5.37 3.56 9.80
C VAL A 230 6.50 3.04 8.94
N PHE A 231 7.18 2.02 9.43
CA PHE A 231 8.24 1.28 8.75
C PHE A 231 7.90 -0.21 8.68
N ASP A 232 8.38 -0.86 7.62
CA ASP A 232 8.44 -2.32 7.58
C ASP A 232 9.65 -2.81 8.39
N ALA A 233 9.59 -4.05 8.89
CA ALA A 233 10.61 -4.59 9.81
C ALA A 233 12.00 -4.73 9.19
N ASP A 234 12.08 -4.77 7.86
CA ASP A 234 13.31 -4.85 7.06
C ASP A 234 13.84 -3.49 6.63
N ALA A 235 13.21 -2.39 7.07
CA ALA A 235 13.58 -1.06 6.64
C ALA A 235 14.97 -0.63 7.14
N THR A 236 15.66 0.15 6.30
CA THR A 236 16.91 0.84 6.65
C THR A 236 16.76 2.32 6.35
N VAL A 237 17.13 3.16 7.32
CA VAL A 237 16.96 4.62 7.26
C VAL A 237 18.29 5.34 7.45
N THR A 238 18.40 6.58 6.94
CA THR A 238 19.53 7.46 7.24
C THR A 238 19.33 8.14 8.58
N ALA A 239 20.42 8.47 9.28
CA ALA A 239 20.35 9.12 10.59
C ALA A 239 19.59 10.47 10.53
N ASP A 240 19.72 11.21 9.43
CA ASP A 240 19.10 12.52 9.21
C ASP A 240 17.63 12.45 8.71
N LEU A 241 16.99 11.28 8.71
CA LEU A 241 15.66 11.08 8.13
C LEU A 241 14.61 12.06 8.68
N LEU A 242 14.48 12.17 10.01
CA LEU A 242 13.47 13.04 10.63
C LEU A 242 13.72 14.52 10.30
N ARG A 243 14.99 14.94 10.35
CA ARG A 243 15.39 16.32 10.01
C ARG A 243 15.01 16.71 8.59
N ARG A 244 14.94 15.75 7.65
CA ARG A 244 14.56 15.98 6.26
C ARG A 244 13.05 15.88 5.98
N VAL A 245 12.33 15.03 6.72
CA VAL A 245 10.90 14.79 6.46
C VAL A 245 10.03 15.84 7.14
N LEU A 246 10.33 16.19 8.38
CA LEU A 246 9.47 17.06 9.19
C LEU A 246 9.24 18.46 8.59
N PRO A 247 10.24 19.13 7.97
CA PRO A 247 10.03 20.40 7.28
C PRO A 247 8.97 20.37 6.16
N VAL A 248 8.71 19.20 5.55
CA VAL A 248 7.66 19.07 4.52
C VAL A 248 6.25 19.32 5.09
N PHE A 249 6.08 19.16 6.41
CA PHE A 249 4.82 19.41 7.11
C PHE A 249 4.62 20.88 7.54
N GLU A 250 5.53 21.80 7.20
CA GLU A 250 5.31 23.24 7.40
C GLU A 250 4.04 23.72 6.69
N ASN A 251 3.74 23.14 5.52
CA ASN A 251 2.44 23.32 4.90
C ASN A 251 1.36 22.57 5.70
N SER A 252 0.49 23.33 6.36
CA SER A 252 -0.61 22.80 7.17
C SER A 252 -1.60 21.91 6.41
N LEU A 253 -1.67 21.97 5.07
CA LEU A 253 -2.52 21.09 4.25
C LEU A 253 -1.90 19.70 4.03
N VAL A 254 -0.62 19.53 4.31
CA VAL A 254 0.06 18.23 4.19
C VAL A 254 -0.32 17.37 5.38
N GLY A 255 -1.10 16.32 5.09
CA GLY A 255 -1.51 15.32 6.07
C GLY A 255 -0.56 14.13 6.12
N ALA A 256 0.17 13.86 5.03
CA ALA A 256 1.15 12.79 4.99
C ALA A 256 2.32 13.05 4.02
N VAL A 257 3.43 12.38 4.25
CA VAL A 257 4.62 12.38 3.40
C VAL A 257 5.07 10.94 3.17
N GLN A 258 5.19 10.54 1.90
CA GLN A 258 5.82 9.29 1.52
C GLN A 258 7.29 9.52 1.19
N VAL A 259 8.18 8.84 1.90
CA VAL A 259 9.62 8.84 1.57
C VAL A 259 9.87 7.81 0.47
N ARG A 260 10.77 8.12 -0.46
CA ARG A 260 11.13 7.20 -1.55
C ARG A 260 11.58 5.85 -1.00
N LYS A 261 11.05 4.78 -1.60
CA LYS A 261 11.50 3.41 -1.37
C LYS A 261 12.72 3.07 -2.23
N ALA A 262 13.65 2.30 -1.67
CA ALA A 262 14.79 1.75 -2.37
C ALA A 262 14.93 0.24 -2.10
N ILE A 263 15.49 -0.50 -3.05
CA ILE A 263 15.74 -1.93 -2.89
C ILE A 263 17.19 -2.12 -2.44
N ALA A 264 17.40 -2.50 -1.18
CA ALA A 264 18.72 -2.64 -0.57
C ALA A 264 19.57 -3.70 -1.31
N ASN A 265 18.96 -4.83 -1.63
CA ASN A 265 19.59 -5.96 -2.31
C ASN A 265 19.47 -5.89 -3.85
N ALA A 266 19.35 -4.68 -4.42
CA ALA A 266 19.19 -4.48 -5.86
C ALA A 266 20.24 -5.21 -6.71
N PRO A 267 21.54 -5.23 -6.37
CA PRO A 267 22.55 -5.89 -7.21
C PRO A 267 22.44 -7.42 -7.28
N LEU A 268 21.67 -8.06 -6.40
CA LEU A 268 21.68 -9.50 -6.20
C LEU A 268 21.30 -10.30 -7.45
N ASN A 269 20.21 -9.96 -8.12
CA ASN A 269 19.77 -10.67 -9.32
C ASN A 269 18.82 -9.85 -10.20
N PHE A 270 18.35 -10.43 -11.31
CA PHE A 270 17.39 -9.80 -12.21
C PHE A 270 16.11 -9.29 -11.50
N TRP A 271 15.57 -10.05 -10.55
CA TRP A 271 14.33 -9.70 -9.85
C TRP A 271 14.51 -8.51 -8.93
N THR A 272 15.60 -8.45 -8.16
CA THR A 272 15.85 -7.33 -7.24
C THR A 272 16.27 -6.07 -8.00
N ARG A 273 17.06 -6.19 -9.07
CA ARG A 273 17.36 -5.05 -9.97
C ARG A 273 16.11 -4.47 -10.63
N SER A 274 15.22 -5.33 -11.12
CA SER A 274 14.00 -4.87 -11.78
C SER A 274 13.01 -4.22 -10.82
N GLN A 275 12.95 -4.69 -9.57
CA GLN A 275 12.20 -4.00 -8.50
C GLN A 275 12.79 -2.62 -8.19
N ALA A 276 14.12 -2.47 -8.21
CA ALA A 276 14.75 -1.15 -8.03
C ALA A 276 14.35 -0.18 -9.15
N ALA A 277 14.28 -0.65 -10.39
CA ALA A 277 13.79 0.14 -11.52
C ALA A 277 12.29 0.47 -11.40
N GLU A 278 11.47 -0.45 -10.88
CA GLU A 278 10.06 -0.20 -10.55
C GLU A 278 9.91 0.88 -9.46
N MET A 279 10.74 0.85 -8.41
CA MET A 279 10.74 1.90 -7.37
C MET A 279 11.21 3.25 -7.94
N ALA A 280 12.12 3.24 -8.91
CA ALA A 280 12.57 4.46 -9.59
C ALA A 280 11.46 5.07 -10.47
N LEU A 281 10.70 4.23 -11.18
CA LEU A 281 9.48 4.61 -11.91
C LEU A 281 8.43 5.22 -10.97
N ASP A 282 8.15 4.54 -9.85
CA ASP A 282 7.20 5.03 -8.84
C ASP A 282 7.63 6.40 -8.29
N SER A 283 8.90 6.51 -7.89
CA SER A 283 9.47 7.76 -7.37
C SER A 283 9.35 8.93 -8.35
N PHE A 284 9.59 8.68 -9.65
CA PHE A 284 9.43 9.71 -10.68
C PHE A 284 7.97 10.17 -10.73
N PHE A 285 7.02 9.27 -10.94
CA PHE A 285 5.62 9.66 -11.09
C PHE A 285 5.02 10.25 -9.81
N GLN A 286 5.37 9.78 -8.63
CA GLN A 286 4.92 10.35 -7.36
C GLN A 286 5.35 11.81 -7.20
N GLN A 287 6.63 12.11 -7.46
CA GLN A 287 7.14 13.48 -7.41
C GLN A 287 6.45 14.39 -8.45
N GLN A 288 6.19 13.87 -9.64
CA GLN A 288 5.56 14.63 -10.72
C GLN A 288 4.05 14.88 -10.49
N ARG A 289 3.34 13.88 -9.98
CA ARG A 289 1.90 13.97 -9.69
C ARG A 289 1.62 14.92 -8.53
N THR A 290 2.41 14.85 -7.46
CA THR A 290 2.31 15.79 -6.34
C THR A 290 2.65 17.22 -6.76
N ALA A 291 3.61 17.41 -7.66
CA ALA A 291 3.96 18.73 -8.20
C ALA A 291 2.83 19.44 -8.96
N ILE A 292 1.93 18.69 -9.61
CA ILE A 292 0.78 19.27 -10.32
C ILE A 292 -0.50 19.35 -9.46
N GLY A 293 -0.40 19.13 -8.15
CA GLY A 293 -1.56 19.05 -7.24
C GLY A 293 -2.44 17.82 -7.47
N GLY A 294 -1.87 16.75 -8.03
CA GLY A 294 -2.53 15.46 -8.21
C GLY A 294 -2.50 14.60 -6.94
N ILE A 295 -2.70 13.30 -7.09
CA ILE A 295 -2.66 12.36 -5.97
C ILE A 295 -1.20 11.98 -5.67
N GLY A 296 -0.75 12.27 -4.45
CA GLY A 296 0.36 11.54 -3.82
C GLY A 296 -0.15 10.26 -3.16
N GLU A 297 0.63 9.19 -3.19
CA GLU A 297 0.24 7.89 -2.60
C GLU A 297 1.25 7.39 -1.55
N LEU A 298 0.76 6.70 -0.54
CA LEU A 298 1.58 5.99 0.43
C LEU A 298 1.99 4.60 -0.09
N ARG A 299 3.06 4.05 0.49
CA ARG A 299 3.71 2.78 0.09
C ARG A 299 4.06 1.86 1.28
N GLY A 300 3.47 2.11 2.45
CA GLY A 300 3.50 1.20 3.60
C GLY A 300 4.81 1.17 4.41
N ASN A 301 5.91 1.63 3.81
CA ASN A 301 7.24 1.74 4.40
C ASN A 301 7.77 3.17 4.21
N GLY A 302 8.26 3.80 5.27
CA GLY A 302 8.71 5.20 5.22
C GLY A 302 7.57 6.20 4.97
N GLN A 303 6.37 5.90 5.49
CA GLN A 303 5.23 6.80 5.45
C GLN A 303 5.13 7.58 6.76
N PHE A 304 4.97 8.90 6.66
CA PHE A 304 4.79 9.82 7.78
C PHE A 304 3.43 10.47 7.68
N MET A 305 2.71 10.56 8.78
CA MET A 305 1.39 11.18 8.84
C MET A 305 1.35 12.19 9.97
N ARG A 306 0.70 13.32 9.73
CA ARG A 306 0.24 14.19 10.81
C ARG A 306 -0.83 13.43 11.59
N ARG A 307 -0.70 13.34 12.92
CA ARG A 307 -1.66 12.64 13.79
C ARG A 307 -3.10 13.08 13.52
N LYS A 308 -3.34 14.39 13.44
CA LYS A 308 -4.66 14.95 13.15
C LYS A 308 -5.29 14.40 11.86
N ALA A 309 -4.49 14.22 10.81
CA ALA A 309 -4.95 13.69 9.53
C ALA A 309 -5.23 12.18 9.59
N LEU A 310 -4.40 11.43 10.33
CA LEU A 310 -4.61 10.01 10.56
C LEU A 310 -5.88 9.75 11.39
N GLU A 311 -6.08 10.52 12.46
CA GLU A 311 -7.25 10.44 13.34
C GLU A 311 -8.53 10.89 12.65
N SER A 312 -8.50 11.97 11.85
CA SER A 312 -9.67 12.42 11.08
C SER A 312 -10.16 11.38 10.07
N CYS A 313 -9.25 10.54 9.56
CA CYS A 313 -9.58 9.43 8.67
C CYS A 313 -9.95 8.13 9.40
N GLY A 314 -9.89 8.08 10.73
CA GLY A 314 -10.22 6.90 11.54
C GLY A 314 -9.12 5.84 11.64
N GLY A 315 -7.84 6.21 11.48
CA GLY A 315 -6.71 5.29 11.61
C GLY A 315 -6.48 4.39 10.39
N TRP A 316 -6.00 3.16 10.60
CA TRP A 316 -5.79 2.19 9.51
C TRP A 316 -7.00 1.27 9.33
N ASN A 317 -7.36 1.02 8.08
CA ASN A 317 -8.45 0.11 7.74
C ASN A 317 -7.98 -1.35 7.90
N GLU A 318 -8.62 -2.11 8.78
CA GLU A 318 -8.32 -3.53 9.03
C GLU A 318 -8.95 -4.47 7.98
N GLU A 319 -9.88 -3.95 7.18
CA GLU A 319 -10.58 -4.72 6.14
C GLU A 319 -9.86 -4.71 4.78
N THR A 320 -8.69 -4.09 4.67
CA THR A 320 -7.88 -4.06 3.44
C THR A 320 -6.58 -4.86 3.58
N ILE A 321 -6.02 -5.28 2.44
CA ILE A 321 -4.71 -5.95 2.39
C ILE A 321 -3.57 -4.93 2.23
N THR A 322 -3.87 -3.74 1.72
CA THR A 322 -2.92 -2.63 1.52
C THR A 322 -3.47 -1.41 2.25
N ASP A 323 -3.08 -1.27 3.52
CA ASP A 323 -3.53 -0.21 4.43
C ASP A 323 -3.08 1.18 3.98
N ASP A 324 -1.91 1.26 3.39
CA ASP A 324 -1.29 2.45 2.80
C ASP A 324 -2.09 3.06 1.63
N LEU A 325 -2.48 2.24 0.66
CA LEU A 325 -3.25 2.68 -0.51
C LEU A 325 -4.71 3.01 -0.17
N ASP A 326 -5.26 2.36 0.86
CA ASP A 326 -6.56 2.70 1.42
C ASP A 326 -6.50 4.05 2.16
N LEU A 327 -5.54 4.22 3.07
CA LEU A 327 -5.32 5.46 3.81
C LEU A 327 -5.06 6.64 2.86
N THR A 328 -4.33 6.41 1.78
CA THR A 328 -4.12 7.39 0.70
C THR A 328 -5.44 7.99 0.21
N VAL A 329 -6.40 7.15 -0.17
CA VAL A 329 -7.67 7.63 -0.72
C VAL A 329 -8.50 8.32 0.36
N ARG A 330 -8.49 7.80 1.60
CA ARG A 330 -9.19 8.45 2.71
C ARG A 330 -8.64 9.84 3.02
N LEU A 331 -7.32 10.01 3.09
CA LEU A 331 -6.67 11.31 3.29
C LEU A 331 -7.08 12.32 2.21
N HIS A 332 -7.01 11.95 0.93
CA HIS A 332 -7.42 12.87 -0.14
C HIS A 332 -8.94 13.17 -0.12
N LEU A 333 -9.79 12.19 0.22
CA LEU A 333 -11.23 12.41 0.40
C LEU A 333 -11.55 13.35 1.56
N ASP A 334 -10.69 13.32 2.58
CA ASP A 334 -10.70 14.20 3.75
C ASP A 334 -9.94 15.53 3.51
N GLN A 335 -9.59 15.82 2.25
CA GLN A 335 -8.94 17.06 1.79
C GLN A 335 -7.48 17.25 2.25
N TRP A 336 -6.82 16.22 2.76
CA TRP A 336 -5.39 16.27 3.03
C TRP A 336 -4.57 16.09 1.75
N ASP A 337 -3.43 16.77 1.68
CA ASP A 337 -2.39 16.51 0.69
C ASP A 337 -1.42 15.44 1.18
N ILE A 338 -0.88 14.69 0.23
CA ILE A 338 0.19 13.72 0.44
C ILE A 338 1.36 14.16 -0.42
N GLU A 339 2.48 14.49 0.21
CA GLU A 339 3.71 14.88 -0.49
C GLU A 339 4.68 13.69 -0.62
N PHE A 340 5.66 13.84 -1.50
CA PHE A 340 6.66 12.82 -1.75
C PHE A 340 8.08 13.37 -1.54
N LEU A 341 8.85 12.71 -0.66
CA LEU A 341 10.26 13.06 -0.41
C LEU A 341 11.19 12.07 -1.13
N ALA A 342 11.91 12.55 -2.14
CA ALA A 342 12.81 11.70 -2.93
C ALA A 342 14.10 11.31 -2.19
N PHE A 343 14.60 12.18 -1.31
CA PHE A 343 15.87 11.99 -0.58
C PHE A 343 15.72 12.44 0.88
N PRO A 344 16.13 11.62 1.87
CA PRO A 344 16.79 10.34 1.72
C PRO A 344 15.80 9.24 1.30
N ALA A 345 16.27 8.03 1.04
CA ALA A 345 15.38 6.90 0.78
C ALA A 345 15.29 6.00 2.01
N VAL A 346 14.15 5.33 2.16
CA VAL A 346 13.99 4.19 3.05
C VAL A 346 14.20 2.93 2.22
N SER A 347 15.16 2.10 2.60
CA SER A 347 15.49 0.89 1.86
C SER A 347 14.80 -0.33 2.45
N GLU A 348 14.48 -1.31 1.61
CA GLU A 348 13.87 -2.60 2.00
C GLU A 348 14.47 -3.77 1.19
N GLU A 349 14.24 -5.00 1.63
CA GLU A 349 14.69 -6.20 0.92
C GLU A 349 13.72 -6.57 -0.20
N GLY A 350 14.21 -6.49 -1.44
CA GLY A 350 13.48 -6.95 -2.61
C GLY A 350 13.39 -8.48 -2.64
N VAL A 351 12.28 -9.00 -3.18
CA VAL A 351 12.13 -10.45 -3.33
C VAL A 351 13.07 -11.01 -4.40
N THR A 352 13.56 -12.22 -4.18
CA THR A 352 14.68 -12.77 -4.97
C THR A 352 14.26 -13.74 -6.07
N ASN A 353 12.97 -14.07 -6.18
CA ASN A 353 12.46 -15.03 -7.16
C ASN A 353 11.03 -14.70 -7.64
N ALA A 354 10.68 -15.23 -8.82
CA ALA A 354 9.39 -14.98 -9.48
C ALA A 354 8.17 -15.38 -8.64
N LYS A 355 8.23 -16.48 -7.88
CA LYS A 355 7.09 -16.97 -7.09
C LYS A 355 6.76 -16.01 -5.94
N ALA A 356 7.78 -15.58 -5.20
CA ALA A 356 7.62 -14.60 -4.13
C ALA A 356 7.10 -13.26 -4.69
N LEU A 357 7.64 -12.82 -5.82
CA LEU A 357 7.18 -11.61 -6.51
C LEU A 357 5.72 -11.70 -6.92
N TRP A 358 5.33 -12.81 -7.53
CA TRP A 358 3.95 -13.05 -7.92
C TRP A 358 3.00 -12.92 -6.72
N HIS A 359 3.32 -13.53 -5.58
CA HIS A 359 2.50 -13.40 -4.38
C HIS A 359 2.43 -11.95 -3.88
N GLN A 360 3.56 -11.23 -3.83
CA GLN A 360 3.60 -9.85 -3.36
C GLN A 360 2.79 -8.91 -4.27
N ARG A 361 3.04 -8.94 -5.59
CA ARG A 361 2.38 -8.09 -6.58
C ARG A 361 0.89 -8.38 -6.69
N ASN A 362 0.46 -9.63 -6.51
CA ASN A 362 -0.96 -9.98 -6.45
C ASN A 362 -1.69 -9.41 -5.23
N ARG A 363 -1.01 -9.29 -4.08
CA ARG A 363 -1.57 -8.62 -2.90
C ARG A 363 -1.70 -7.12 -3.15
N TRP A 364 -0.67 -6.50 -3.74
CA TRP A 364 -0.67 -5.08 -4.08
C TRP A 364 -1.76 -4.72 -5.08
N ALA A 365 -1.93 -5.52 -6.14
CA ALA A 365 -3.00 -5.31 -7.12
C ALA A 365 -4.39 -5.42 -6.49
N GLU A 366 -4.59 -6.42 -5.62
CA GLU A 366 -5.89 -6.63 -4.99
C GLU A 366 -6.26 -5.48 -4.07
N GLY A 367 -5.38 -5.12 -3.13
CA GLY A 367 -5.63 -4.02 -2.22
C GLY A 367 -5.70 -2.66 -2.94
N GLY A 368 -4.83 -2.44 -3.93
CA GLY A 368 -4.86 -1.25 -4.76
C GLY A 368 -6.12 -1.14 -5.63
N TYR A 369 -6.78 -2.25 -5.98
CA TYR A 369 -8.08 -2.22 -6.65
C TYR A 369 -9.26 -2.03 -5.67
N GLN A 370 -9.17 -2.57 -4.44
CA GLN A 370 -10.22 -2.47 -3.43
C GLN A 370 -10.63 -1.02 -3.13
N ARG A 371 -9.67 -0.09 -3.05
CA ARG A 371 -9.96 1.34 -2.83
C ARG A 371 -10.91 1.94 -3.87
N TYR A 372 -10.82 1.52 -5.14
CA TYR A 372 -11.75 1.99 -6.17
C TYR A 372 -13.16 1.44 -5.94
N LEU A 373 -13.28 0.18 -5.50
CA LEU A 373 -14.57 -0.44 -5.22
C LEU A 373 -15.23 0.08 -3.94
N ASP A 374 -14.44 0.42 -2.94
CA ASP A 374 -14.94 0.85 -1.63
C ASP A 374 -15.37 2.32 -1.68
N TYR A 375 -14.56 3.17 -2.33
CA TYR A 375 -14.76 4.61 -2.34
C TYR A 375 -15.38 5.15 -3.64
N TRP A 376 -15.84 4.29 -4.55
CA TRP A 376 -16.32 4.69 -5.90
C TRP A 376 -17.34 5.84 -5.88
N ARG A 377 -18.28 5.85 -4.92
CA ARG A 377 -19.32 6.90 -4.83
C ARG A 377 -18.71 8.26 -4.53
N LEU A 378 -17.72 8.29 -3.66
CA LEU A 378 -17.06 9.52 -3.22
C LEU A 378 -16.10 10.04 -4.30
N ILE A 379 -15.41 9.13 -4.99
CA ILE A 379 -14.58 9.44 -6.16
C ILE A 379 -15.46 9.99 -7.29
N PHE A 380 -16.59 9.34 -7.59
CA PHE A 380 -17.52 9.78 -8.64
C PHE A 380 -18.18 11.13 -8.32
N ARG A 381 -18.47 11.39 -7.03
CA ARG A 381 -18.93 12.71 -6.56
C ARG A 381 -17.84 13.78 -6.55
N ASN A 382 -16.63 13.45 -7.02
CA ASN A 382 -15.50 14.37 -7.14
C ASN A 382 -15.14 15.05 -5.81
N ARG A 383 -15.24 14.33 -4.68
CA ARG A 383 -15.01 14.92 -3.35
C ARG A 383 -13.58 15.44 -3.17
N MET A 384 -12.58 14.84 -3.85
CA MET A 384 -11.17 15.27 -3.78
C MET A 384 -10.85 16.51 -4.63
N GLY A 385 -11.83 17.02 -5.39
CA GLY A 385 -11.61 18.06 -6.40
C GLY A 385 -11.18 17.50 -7.76
N THR A 386 -11.43 18.28 -8.82
CA THR A 386 -11.30 17.82 -10.22
C THR A 386 -9.89 17.38 -10.58
N GLY A 387 -8.86 18.10 -10.14
CA GLY A 387 -7.47 17.80 -10.44
C GLY A 387 -7.04 16.43 -9.91
N LYS A 388 -7.28 16.18 -8.62
CA LYS A 388 -6.98 14.91 -7.95
C LYS A 388 -7.81 13.75 -8.50
N THR A 389 -9.10 13.97 -8.73
CA THR A 389 -9.99 12.92 -9.29
C THR A 389 -9.60 12.55 -10.72
N TRP A 390 -9.23 13.53 -11.56
CA TRP A 390 -8.76 13.27 -12.92
C TRP A 390 -7.41 12.55 -12.95
N ASP A 391 -6.48 12.94 -12.08
CA ASP A 391 -5.19 12.26 -11.93
C ASP A 391 -5.38 10.80 -11.46
N LEU A 392 -6.23 10.58 -10.45
CA LEU A 392 -6.59 9.24 -9.99
C LEU A 392 -7.23 8.40 -11.10
N PHE A 393 -8.11 9.00 -11.90
CA PHE A 393 -8.75 8.33 -13.03
C PHE A 393 -7.72 7.90 -14.09
N GLY A 394 -6.79 8.78 -14.47
CA GLY A 394 -5.73 8.42 -15.42
C GLY A 394 -4.87 7.25 -14.93
N PHE A 395 -4.55 7.23 -13.64
CA PHE A 395 -3.83 6.12 -13.01
C PHE A 395 -4.66 4.82 -12.97
N TRP A 396 -5.96 4.92 -12.68
CA TRP A 396 -6.87 3.76 -12.75
C TRP A 396 -6.97 3.18 -14.15
N VAL A 397 -7.04 4.05 -15.17
CA VAL A 397 -7.10 3.63 -16.57
C VAL A 397 -5.86 2.81 -16.95
N THR A 398 -4.67 3.33 -16.65
CA THR A 398 -3.41 2.68 -17.03
C THR A 398 -3.12 1.42 -16.22
N GLN A 399 -3.40 1.41 -14.91
CA GLN A 399 -3.03 0.29 -14.04
C GLN A 399 -4.07 -0.83 -13.90
N TYR A 400 -5.36 -0.53 -14.02
CA TYR A 400 -6.42 -1.49 -13.73
C TYR A 400 -7.40 -1.69 -14.87
N LEU A 401 -7.86 -0.61 -15.52
CA LEU A 401 -8.78 -0.73 -16.66
C LEU A 401 -8.11 -1.42 -17.84
N LEU A 402 -6.93 -0.93 -18.26
CA LEU A 402 -6.24 -1.42 -19.44
C LEU A 402 -5.92 -2.93 -19.36
N PRO A 403 -5.33 -3.46 -18.26
CA PRO A 403 -5.17 -4.92 -18.12
C PRO A 403 -6.49 -5.70 -18.15
N THR A 404 -7.58 -5.13 -17.64
CA THR A 404 -8.91 -5.78 -17.65
C THR A 404 -9.52 -5.77 -19.05
N VAL A 405 -9.26 -4.73 -19.86
CA VAL A 405 -9.71 -4.59 -21.25
C VAL A 405 -8.92 -5.46 -22.21
N ALA A 406 -7.65 -5.77 -21.90
CA ALA A 406 -6.73 -6.47 -22.80
C ALA A 406 -7.30 -7.79 -23.34
N LEU A 407 -7.95 -8.60 -22.51
CA LEU A 407 -8.50 -9.89 -22.93
C LEU A 407 -9.71 -9.77 -23.90
N PRO A 408 -10.81 -9.06 -23.57
CA PRO A 408 -11.91 -8.89 -24.51
C PRO A 408 -11.51 -8.13 -25.79
N ASP A 409 -10.62 -7.13 -25.70
CA ASP A 409 -10.11 -6.39 -26.87
C ASP A 409 -9.33 -7.32 -27.81
N PHE A 410 -8.45 -8.17 -27.26
CA PHE A 410 -7.71 -9.16 -28.04
C PHE A 410 -8.63 -10.18 -28.73
N LEU A 411 -9.62 -10.73 -28.02
CA LEU A 411 -10.56 -11.70 -28.58
C LEU A 411 -11.40 -11.09 -29.72
N MET A 412 -11.92 -9.88 -29.51
CA MET A 412 -12.71 -9.18 -30.52
C MET A 412 -11.86 -8.79 -31.74
N SER A 413 -10.59 -8.47 -31.53
CA SER A 413 -9.63 -8.17 -32.61
C SER A 413 -9.40 -9.38 -33.52
N ILE A 414 -9.30 -10.58 -32.95
CA ILE A 414 -9.21 -11.84 -33.71
C ILE A 414 -10.49 -12.08 -34.49
N VAL A 415 -11.65 -12.03 -33.82
CA VAL A 415 -12.96 -12.31 -34.43
C VAL A 415 -13.24 -11.37 -35.61
N LEU A 416 -12.94 -10.08 -35.44
CA LEU A 416 -13.21 -9.05 -36.44
C LEU A 416 -12.02 -8.77 -37.37
N ARG A 417 -10.92 -9.51 -37.24
CA ARG A 417 -9.70 -9.41 -38.06
C ARG A 417 -9.17 -7.98 -38.21
N ARG A 418 -9.08 -7.26 -37.09
CA ARG A 418 -8.57 -5.89 -37.04
C ARG A 418 -7.66 -5.69 -35.84
N MET A 419 -6.99 -4.54 -35.79
CA MET A 419 -6.14 -4.20 -34.65
C MET A 419 -6.95 -3.96 -33.37
N PRO A 420 -6.37 -4.24 -32.19
CA PRO A 420 -6.92 -3.89 -30.88
C PRO A 420 -7.25 -2.42 -30.77
N ILE A 421 -8.48 -2.09 -30.36
CA ILE A 421 -8.93 -0.70 -30.25
C ILE A 421 -8.25 0.01 -29.07
N ALA A 422 -7.81 -0.73 -28.04
CA ALA A 422 -7.07 -0.17 -26.90
C ALA A 422 -5.58 0.05 -27.19
N SER A 423 -5.10 -0.28 -28.40
CA SER A 423 -3.68 -0.10 -28.76
C SER A 423 -3.12 1.31 -28.51
N PRO A 424 -3.85 2.43 -28.71
CA PRO A 424 -3.33 3.76 -28.39
C PRO A 424 -3.06 3.96 -26.90
N LEU A 425 -3.92 3.43 -26.02
CA LEU A 425 -3.72 3.45 -24.57
C LEU A 425 -2.54 2.56 -24.16
N THR A 426 -2.37 1.40 -24.79
CA THR A 426 -1.24 0.51 -24.56
C THR A 426 0.07 1.19 -24.92
N VAL A 427 0.15 1.82 -26.10
CA VAL A 427 1.34 2.58 -26.53
C VAL A 427 1.66 3.68 -25.53
N MET A 428 0.67 4.49 -25.14
CA MET A 428 0.86 5.52 -24.12
C MET A 428 1.41 4.95 -22.81
N THR A 429 0.80 3.90 -22.28
CA THR A 429 1.20 3.30 -20.99
C THR A 429 2.63 2.73 -21.04
N VAL A 430 3.00 2.06 -22.13
CA VAL A 430 4.36 1.55 -22.33
C VAL A 430 5.35 2.70 -22.48
N THR A 431 5.04 3.73 -23.26
CA THR A 431 5.91 4.90 -23.41
C THR A 431 6.14 5.61 -22.07
N LEU A 432 5.08 5.83 -21.28
CA LEU A 432 5.19 6.44 -19.96
C LEU A 432 6.01 5.57 -19.00
N SER A 433 5.87 4.25 -19.07
CA SER A 433 6.67 3.32 -18.26
C SER A 433 8.15 3.40 -18.64
N VAL A 434 8.48 3.38 -19.94
CA VAL A 434 9.87 3.49 -20.44
C VAL A 434 10.49 4.82 -20.03
N VAL A 435 9.78 5.94 -20.28
CA VAL A 435 10.25 7.28 -19.90
C VAL A 435 10.43 7.39 -18.38
N GLY A 436 9.45 6.91 -17.61
CA GLY A 436 9.48 6.99 -16.16
C GLY A 436 10.58 6.15 -15.53
N ILE A 437 10.82 4.93 -16.03
CA ILE A 437 11.96 4.10 -15.58
C ILE A 437 13.28 4.79 -15.94
N PHE A 438 13.45 5.23 -17.19
CA PHE A 438 14.69 5.85 -17.63
C PHE A 438 15.01 7.11 -16.82
N VAL A 439 14.06 8.05 -16.73
CA VAL A 439 14.25 9.30 -15.97
C VAL A 439 14.38 9.03 -14.47
N GLY A 440 13.58 8.10 -13.94
CA GLY A 440 13.63 7.69 -12.54
C GLY A 440 15.00 7.13 -12.14
N LEU A 441 15.55 6.20 -12.93
CA LEU A 441 16.88 5.62 -12.66
C LEU A 441 17.98 6.69 -12.64
N ARG A 442 17.97 7.63 -13.60
CA ARG A 442 18.96 8.71 -13.64
C ARG A 442 18.84 9.66 -12.44
N ARG A 443 17.60 10.04 -12.06
CA ARG A 443 17.34 10.91 -10.89
C ARG A 443 17.78 10.24 -9.59
N THR A 444 17.38 8.99 -9.38
CA THR A 444 17.66 8.23 -8.16
C THR A 444 19.15 7.94 -7.93
N ARG A 445 19.92 7.78 -9.02
CA ARG A 445 21.38 7.62 -9.00
C ARG A 445 22.15 8.93 -8.86
N LYS A 446 21.45 10.08 -8.80
CA LYS A 446 22.04 11.42 -8.83
C LYS A 446 23.06 11.56 -9.98
N GLU A 447 22.73 11.01 -11.16
CA GLU A 447 23.64 11.10 -12.30
C GLU A 447 23.98 12.57 -12.58
N THR A 448 25.28 12.86 -12.65
CA THR A 448 25.79 14.21 -12.90
C THR A 448 25.21 14.78 -14.19
N THR A 449 25.06 16.09 -14.26
CA THR A 449 24.63 16.80 -15.49
C THR A 449 25.61 16.62 -16.65
N LYS A 450 26.85 16.18 -16.38
CA LYS A 450 27.83 15.82 -17.42
C LYS A 450 27.36 14.56 -18.16
N PHE A 451 27.23 14.69 -19.48
CA PHE A 451 26.82 13.60 -20.36
C PHE A 451 27.90 12.51 -20.42
N ASP A 452 27.50 11.25 -20.20
CA ASP A 452 28.33 10.06 -20.33
C ASP A 452 27.54 9.02 -21.15
N LEU A 453 28.01 8.76 -22.37
CA LEU A 453 27.34 7.86 -23.32
C LEU A 453 27.21 6.43 -22.78
N MET A 454 28.25 5.92 -22.12
CA MET A 454 28.25 4.53 -21.62
C MET A 454 27.23 4.36 -20.50
N ARG A 455 27.10 5.36 -19.61
CA ARG A 455 26.06 5.36 -18.57
C ARG A 455 24.66 5.48 -19.14
N VAL A 456 24.47 6.32 -20.16
CA VAL A 456 23.18 6.44 -20.86
C VAL A 456 22.79 5.12 -21.50
N LEU A 457 23.70 4.47 -22.22
CA LEU A 457 23.46 3.15 -22.83
C LEU A 457 23.16 2.07 -21.78
N ALA A 458 23.89 2.06 -20.65
CA ALA A 458 23.63 1.14 -19.55
C ALA A 458 22.22 1.34 -18.96
N THR A 459 21.83 2.59 -18.72
CA THR A 459 20.49 2.93 -18.20
C THR A 459 19.39 2.60 -19.22
N LEU A 460 19.64 2.78 -20.52
CA LEU A 460 18.72 2.34 -21.58
C LEU A 460 18.53 0.82 -21.58
N LEU A 461 19.62 0.06 -21.49
CA LEU A 461 19.54 -1.41 -21.44
C LEU A 461 18.77 -1.89 -20.21
N GLU A 462 19.03 -1.29 -19.04
CA GLU A 462 18.30 -1.59 -17.82
C GLU A 462 16.82 -1.19 -17.91
N THR A 463 16.52 -0.08 -18.57
CA THR A 463 15.14 0.36 -18.85
C THR A 463 14.40 -0.67 -19.70
N ILE A 464 15.04 -1.22 -20.74
CA ILE A 464 14.45 -2.26 -21.59
C ILE A 464 14.19 -3.53 -20.77
N GLN A 465 15.17 -3.97 -19.97
CA GLN A 465 15.03 -5.15 -19.09
C GLN A 465 13.90 -4.97 -18.07
N ALA A 466 13.84 -3.80 -17.43
CA ALA A 466 12.78 -3.44 -16.49
C ALA A 466 11.41 -3.35 -17.18
N THR A 467 11.33 -2.87 -18.42
CA THR A 467 10.08 -2.82 -19.18
C THR A 467 9.55 -4.22 -19.47
N VAL A 468 10.43 -5.17 -19.83
CA VAL A 468 10.06 -6.59 -19.97
C VAL A 468 9.57 -7.15 -18.63
N TYR A 469 10.26 -6.84 -17.54
CA TYR A 469 9.82 -7.19 -16.20
C TYR A 469 8.42 -6.65 -15.90
N MET A 470 8.11 -5.39 -16.21
CA MET A 470 6.82 -4.76 -15.95
C MET A 470 5.63 -5.43 -16.65
N LEU A 471 5.85 -6.26 -17.68
CA LEU A 471 4.77 -7.00 -18.34
C LEU A 471 3.99 -7.93 -17.40
N HIS A 472 4.59 -8.36 -16.27
CA HIS A 472 3.88 -9.15 -15.27
C HIS A 472 2.64 -8.43 -14.70
N TRP A 473 2.64 -7.08 -14.69
CA TRP A 473 1.50 -6.28 -14.25
C TRP A 473 0.28 -6.41 -15.17
N LEU A 474 0.44 -6.79 -16.44
CA LEU A 474 -0.70 -7.10 -17.31
C LEU A 474 -1.47 -8.33 -16.80
N LEU A 475 -0.75 -9.33 -16.29
CA LEU A 475 -1.34 -10.56 -15.75
C LEU A 475 -1.90 -10.34 -14.34
N VAL A 476 -1.13 -9.66 -13.50
CA VAL A 476 -1.51 -9.34 -12.12
C VAL A 476 -2.68 -8.34 -12.09
N GLY A 477 -2.75 -7.41 -13.05
CA GLY A 477 -3.79 -6.39 -13.21
C GLY A 477 -5.17 -6.93 -13.55
N MET A 478 -5.28 -8.19 -14.00
CA MET A 478 -6.57 -8.91 -14.12
C MET A 478 -7.20 -9.29 -12.77
N VAL A 479 -6.76 -8.65 -11.68
CA VAL A 479 -7.24 -8.88 -10.32
C VAL A 479 -8.75 -8.69 -10.19
N THR A 480 -9.35 -7.78 -10.97
CA THR A 480 -10.81 -7.57 -11.05
C THR A 480 -11.55 -8.87 -11.34
N ALA A 481 -11.07 -9.65 -12.32
CA ALA A 481 -11.64 -10.94 -12.66
C ALA A 481 -11.51 -11.93 -11.49
N ARG A 482 -10.35 -11.96 -10.83
CA ARG A 482 -10.14 -12.83 -9.66
C ARG A 482 -11.09 -12.49 -8.51
N ILE A 483 -11.21 -11.20 -8.13
CA ILE A 483 -12.07 -10.73 -7.04
C ILE A 483 -13.55 -11.02 -7.34
N SER A 484 -13.97 -10.95 -8.61
CA SER A 484 -15.36 -11.24 -9.01
C SER A 484 -15.78 -12.70 -8.77
N VAL A 485 -14.84 -13.64 -8.93
CA VAL A 485 -15.13 -15.08 -8.87
C VAL A 485 -14.82 -15.66 -7.49
N ARG A 486 -13.69 -15.29 -6.88
CA ARG A 486 -13.20 -15.93 -5.65
C ARG A 486 -13.50 -15.08 -4.41
N PRO A 487 -14.03 -15.67 -3.32
CA PRO A 487 -14.20 -14.95 -2.07
C PRO A 487 -12.84 -14.52 -1.50
N LYS A 488 -12.81 -13.34 -0.86
CA LYS A 488 -11.63 -12.82 -0.16
C LYS A 488 -11.18 -13.84 0.88
N ARG A 489 -9.88 -14.14 0.90
CA ARG A 489 -9.22 -14.79 2.02
C ARG A 489 -8.04 -13.92 2.43
N LEU A 490 -8.08 -13.36 3.64
CA LEU A 490 -6.92 -12.72 4.26
C LEU A 490 -5.90 -13.81 4.61
N LYS A 491 -5.25 -14.37 3.59
CA LYS A 491 -4.16 -15.32 3.79
C LYS A 491 -2.86 -14.53 3.83
N TRP A 492 -2.33 -14.33 5.03
CA TRP A 492 -0.98 -13.81 5.18
C TRP A 492 0.01 -14.82 4.56
N VAL A 493 0.84 -14.32 3.66
CA VAL A 493 1.95 -15.08 3.07
C VAL A 493 3.20 -14.28 3.41
N LYS A 494 4.07 -14.87 4.25
CA LYS A 494 5.32 -14.25 4.69
C LYS A 494 6.20 -13.90 3.49
N THR A 495 6.64 -12.66 3.42
CA THR A 495 7.82 -12.31 2.61
C THR A 495 9.04 -12.71 3.42
N VAL A 496 9.89 -13.59 2.86
CA VAL A 496 11.07 -14.07 3.58
C VAL A 496 12.18 -13.03 3.43
N HIS A 497 12.49 -12.34 4.52
CA HIS A 497 13.69 -11.50 4.64
C HIS A 497 14.86 -12.37 5.09
N ARG A 498 16.04 -12.11 4.55
CA ARG A 498 17.26 -12.87 4.85
C ARG A 498 18.22 -12.11 5.74
N GLY A 499 18.06 -10.79 5.88
CA GLY A 499 19.08 -9.95 6.48
C GLY A 499 20.24 -9.84 5.49
N THR A 500 20.19 -8.89 4.56
CA THR A 500 21.38 -8.58 3.76
C THR A 500 22.34 -7.72 4.57
N ASP A 501 23.59 -8.16 4.70
CA ASP A 501 24.67 -7.42 5.35
C ASP A 501 24.93 -6.04 4.74
#